data_AF-A0A955X5S5-F1
#
_entry.id   AF-A0A955X5S5-F1
#
_cell.length_a   1.000
_cell.length_b   1.000
_cell.length_c   1.000
_cell.angle_alpha   90.00
_cell.angle_beta   90.00
_cell.angle_gamma   90.00
#
_symmetry.space_group_name_H-M   'P 1'
#
loop_
_entity.id
_entity.type
_entity.pdbx_description
1 polymer ?
#
loop_
_entity_poly.entity_id
_entity_poly.type
_entity_poly.pdbx_seq_one_letter_code
_entity_poly.pdbx_strand_id
1 'polypeptide(L)'
;MQISKQLILTFALAGAVSACGGKKQSQGPSASPSATPAGASTGGAPKAPKPGGGGPSSEDVRTSDLDNNGVPEVYKYYKSVPDPERPGQEKTVLIRQDIDLTWDGKIDIWRYFTPGGVVEREEWDTDYDGNVDETRFFEGGVLVRTERDRNNDGRPDVIRYYKKGVIERKESDTNGDGKVDRWEYFAGRVLDRVGIDKDHDGTVDSWAKNDAAGAPAAE
;
A
#
# COMPACT_ATOMS: atom_id res chain seq x y z
N MET A 1 -30.09 -16.89 -34.21
CA MET A 1 -30.36 -15.47 -34.45
C MET A 1 -30.50 -14.76 -33.11
N GLN A 2 -29.46 -14.06 -32.66
CA GLN A 2 -29.54 -13.12 -31.53
C GLN A 2 -28.43 -12.08 -31.72
N ILE A 3 -28.69 -10.84 -31.30
CA ILE A 3 -28.01 -9.66 -31.86
C ILE A 3 -26.99 -9.07 -30.87
N SER A 4 -25.85 -8.67 -31.43
CA SER A 4 -24.73 -8.00 -30.77
C SER A 4 -25.12 -6.73 -30.01
N LYS A 5 -24.46 -6.52 -28.86
CA LYS A 5 -24.16 -5.19 -28.34
C LYS A 5 -22.69 -5.14 -27.90
N GLN A 6 -21.80 -4.71 -28.79
CA GLN A 6 -20.52 -4.17 -28.33
C GLN A 6 -20.74 -2.73 -27.86
N LEU A 7 -20.16 -2.38 -26.72
CA LEU A 7 -20.17 -1.01 -26.22
C LEU A 7 -18.93 -0.28 -26.75
N ILE A 8 -19.12 0.57 -27.76
CA ILE A 8 -18.06 1.43 -28.29
C ILE A 8 -17.84 2.56 -27.28
N LEU A 9 -16.66 2.61 -26.66
CA LEU A 9 -16.24 3.77 -25.87
C LEU A 9 -15.39 4.68 -26.76
N THR A 10 -15.92 5.86 -27.09
CA THR A 10 -15.33 6.79 -28.05
C THR A 10 -14.17 7.60 -27.46
N PHE A 11 -13.12 7.80 -28.24
CA PHE A 11 -12.10 8.82 -27.97
C PHE A 11 -12.72 10.21 -27.90
N ALA A 12 -12.32 11.01 -26.90
CA ALA A 12 -12.55 12.45 -26.89
C ALA A 12 -11.34 13.16 -27.51
N LEU A 13 -11.55 13.93 -28.56
CA LEU A 13 -10.51 14.72 -29.22
C LEU A 13 -10.56 16.18 -28.74
N ALA A 14 -9.40 16.83 -28.67
CA ALA A 14 -9.29 18.21 -28.18
C ALA A 14 -9.95 19.23 -29.11
N GLY A 15 -10.51 20.30 -28.52
CA GLY A 15 -10.99 21.48 -29.23
C GLY A 15 -10.57 22.76 -28.49
N ALA A 16 -9.73 23.57 -29.13
CA ALA A 16 -9.30 24.86 -28.60
C ALA A 16 -10.08 26.01 -29.27
N VAL A 17 -10.41 27.06 -28.50
CA VAL A 17 -10.99 28.30 -29.02
C VAL A 17 -10.31 29.49 -28.35
N SER A 18 -9.83 30.45 -29.14
CA SER A 18 -9.21 31.68 -28.65
C SER A 18 -10.18 32.86 -28.72
N ALA A 19 -10.17 33.72 -27.71
CA ALA A 19 -10.79 35.05 -27.74
C ALA A 19 -9.96 36.02 -26.88
N CYS A 20 -9.93 37.30 -27.24
CA CYS A 20 -9.10 38.31 -26.57
C CYS A 20 -9.87 39.61 -26.31
N GLY A 21 -9.52 40.31 -25.22
CA GLY A 21 -9.73 41.76 -25.09
C GLY A 21 -10.45 42.25 -23.82
N GLY A 22 -9.93 43.33 -23.22
CA GLY A 22 -10.58 44.10 -22.15
C GLY A 22 -9.67 44.52 -21.00
N LYS A 23 -9.59 45.82 -20.68
CA LYS A 23 -8.85 46.38 -19.51
C LYS A 23 -9.73 47.36 -18.74
N LYS A 24 -9.67 47.37 -17.39
CA LYS A 24 -9.21 48.51 -16.54
C LYS A 24 -9.39 48.27 -15.03
N GLN A 25 -8.86 49.19 -14.22
CA GLN A 25 -8.68 49.11 -12.76
C GLN A 25 -9.62 50.07 -11.99
N SER A 26 -9.85 49.82 -10.70
CA SER A 26 -9.95 50.84 -9.63
C SER A 26 -9.76 50.20 -8.23
N GLN A 27 -9.45 51.00 -7.19
CA GLN A 27 -9.08 50.52 -5.83
C GLN A 27 -9.93 51.15 -4.71
N GLY A 28 -10.31 50.35 -3.71
CA GLY A 28 -10.55 50.75 -2.31
C GLY A 28 -11.73 51.71 -1.98
N PRO A 29 -11.93 52.09 -0.69
CA PRO A 29 -11.16 51.69 0.50
C PRO A 29 -11.97 51.18 1.74
N SER A 30 -11.26 50.48 2.64
CA SER A 30 -11.37 50.47 4.13
C SER A 30 -12.72 50.59 4.88
N ALA A 31 -13.03 49.59 5.72
CA ALA A 31 -13.36 49.80 7.15
C ALA A 31 -13.37 48.48 7.99
N SER A 32 -12.76 48.54 9.19
CA SER A 32 -12.88 47.63 10.35
C SER A 32 -12.49 48.48 11.59
N PRO A 33 -13.08 48.34 12.81
CA PRO A 33 -12.77 47.18 13.69
C PRO A 33 -13.82 46.77 14.76
N SER A 34 -13.71 45.54 15.30
CA SER A 34 -13.97 45.23 16.73
C SER A 34 -13.64 43.77 17.09
N ALA A 35 -13.14 43.54 18.31
CA ALA A 35 -12.86 42.23 18.93
C ALA A 35 -13.20 42.32 20.45
N THR A 36 -13.16 41.31 21.32
CA THR A 36 -12.62 39.92 21.35
C THR A 36 -13.38 39.16 22.49
N PRO A 37 -13.44 37.81 22.65
CA PRO A 37 -12.25 36.93 22.83
C PRO A 37 -12.40 35.44 22.39
N ALA A 38 -11.38 34.64 22.73
CA ALA A 38 -11.41 33.25 23.23
C ALA A 38 -12.17 32.13 22.47
N GLY A 39 -11.37 31.27 21.81
CA GLY A 39 -11.76 29.92 21.35
C GLY A 39 -10.55 29.00 21.22
N ALA A 40 -9.56 29.13 22.12
CA ALA A 40 -8.26 28.46 22.00
C ALA A 40 -8.34 26.97 22.42
N SER A 41 -8.82 26.12 21.51
CA SER A 41 -8.66 24.68 21.66
C SER A 41 -7.18 24.32 21.50
N THR A 42 -6.48 24.08 22.61
CA THR A 42 -5.14 23.49 22.63
C THR A 42 -5.19 21.99 22.36
N GLY A 43 -5.86 21.59 21.29
CA GLY A 43 -5.76 20.26 20.71
C GLY A 43 -4.37 20.11 20.10
N GLY A 44 -3.43 19.57 20.87
CA GLY A 44 -2.17 19.08 20.30
C GLY A 44 -2.53 18.01 19.26
N ALA A 45 -2.00 18.13 18.05
CA ALA A 45 -2.31 17.20 16.97
C ALA A 45 -2.12 15.74 17.47
N PRO A 46 -3.08 14.83 17.20
CA PRO A 46 -3.05 13.48 17.74
C PRO A 46 -1.71 12.85 17.40
N LYS A 47 -0.94 12.52 18.44
CA LYS A 47 0.45 12.09 18.32
C LYS A 47 0.47 10.78 17.56
N ALA A 48 0.81 10.86 16.26
CA ALA A 48 0.76 9.73 15.34
C ALA A 48 1.35 8.46 15.98
N PRO A 49 0.67 7.31 15.89
CA PRO A 49 1.14 6.06 16.45
C PRO A 49 2.60 5.78 16.04
N LYS A 50 3.38 5.20 16.97
CA LYS A 50 4.79 4.91 16.74
C LYS A 50 4.87 3.90 15.57
N PRO A 51 5.42 4.27 14.40
CA PRO A 51 5.15 3.51 13.19
C PRO A 51 5.94 2.21 13.15
N GLY A 52 5.26 1.07 13.02
CA GLY A 52 5.90 -0.23 12.79
C GLY A 52 6.68 -0.24 11.47
N GLY A 53 6.03 0.19 10.37
CA GLY A 53 6.59 0.12 9.01
C GLY A 53 7.82 1.00 8.68
N GLY A 54 8.30 1.83 9.60
CA GLY A 54 9.53 2.65 9.46
C GLY A 54 9.60 3.63 8.27
N GLY A 55 8.54 3.71 7.45
CA GLY A 55 8.55 4.36 6.14
C GLY A 55 8.48 5.89 6.19
N PRO A 56 8.41 6.56 5.02
CA PRO A 56 8.56 8.00 4.92
C PRO A 56 7.55 8.77 5.77
N SER A 57 8.04 9.84 6.39
CA SER A 57 7.26 10.85 7.10
C SER A 57 7.02 12.08 6.21
N SER A 58 6.10 12.96 6.64
CA SER A 58 5.87 14.26 6.02
C SER A 58 5.29 15.26 7.02
N GLU A 59 5.34 16.54 6.66
CA GLU A 59 4.67 17.64 7.34
C GLU A 59 3.20 17.78 6.91
N ASP A 60 2.86 17.41 5.66
CA ASP A 60 1.48 17.34 5.17
C ASP A 60 0.87 15.98 5.52
N VAL A 61 0.31 15.90 6.73
CA VAL A 61 -0.44 14.75 7.24
C VAL A 61 -1.91 15.15 7.37
N ARG A 62 -2.79 14.37 6.76
CA ARG A 62 -4.24 14.60 6.78
C ARG A 62 -4.94 13.37 7.34
N THR A 63 -5.79 13.57 8.33
CA THR A 63 -6.45 12.50 9.07
C THR A 63 -7.90 12.30 8.63
N SER A 64 -8.50 11.19 9.02
CA SER A 64 -9.95 10.97 8.97
C SER A 64 -10.34 10.14 10.19
N ASP A 65 -11.13 10.78 11.05
CA ASP A 65 -11.88 10.20 12.16
C ASP A 65 -13.23 9.77 11.57
N LEU A 66 -13.57 8.49 11.72
CA LEU A 66 -14.66 7.81 11.00
C LEU A 66 -15.92 7.65 11.84
N ASP A 67 -15.80 7.56 13.16
CA ASP A 67 -16.94 7.44 14.09
C ASP A 67 -17.21 8.75 14.88
N ASN A 68 -16.28 9.70 14.85
CA ASN A 68 -16.26 11.00 15.56
C ASN A 68 -15.88 10.88 17.06
N ASN A 69 -15.07 9.88 17.45
CA ASN A 69 -14.59 9.71 18.83
C ASN A 69 -13.44 10.67 19.21
N GLY A 70 -12.73 11.26 18.24
CA GLY A 70 -11.60 12.18 18.42
C GLY A 70 -10.21 11.55 18.20
N VAL A 71 -10.13 10.24 18.05
CA VAL A 71 -8.98 9.49 17.51
C VAL A 71 -9.24 9.28 16.00
N PRO A 72 -8.29 9.56 15.09
CA PRO A 72 -8.47 9.24 13.68
C PRO A 72 -8.01 7.83 13.32
N GLU A 73 -8.87 7.04 12.67
CA GLU A 73 -8.55 5.68 12.20
C GLU A 73 -7.68 5.71 10.94
N VAL A 74 -7.68 6.81 10.16
CA VAL A 74 -6.92 6.88 8.91
C VAL A 74 -6.02 8.10 8.87
N TYR A 75 -4.73 7.90 8.60
CA TYR A 75 -3.73 8.95 8.38
C TYR A 75 -3.21 8.88 6.94
N LYS A 76 -3.07 10.02 6.27
CA LYS A 76 -2.58 10.11 4.89
C LYS A 76 -1.46 11.14 4.81
N TYR A 77 -0.29 10.69 4.38
CA TYR A 77 0.94 11.48 4.28
C TYR A 77 1.17 11.87 2.82
N TYR A 78 1.31 13.17 2.57
CA TYR A 78 1.48 13.74 1.25
C TYR A 78 2.82 14.42 1.09
N LYS A 79 3.31 14.59 -0.14
CA LYS A 79 4.55 15.30 -0.44
C LYS A 79 4.39 16.12 -1.72
N SER A 80 4.94 17.34 -1.75
CA SER A 80 5.16 18.05 -3.01
C SER A 80 6.33 17.44 -3.76
N VAL A 81 6.10 17.14 -5.04
CA VAL A 81 7.12 16.71 -6.00
C VAL A 81 6.98 17.51 -7.29
N PRO A 82 8.07 17.72 -8.06
CA PRO A 82 7.97 18.39 -9.36
C PRO A 82 6.96 17.70 -10.28
N ASP A 83 6.14 18.49 -10.96
CA ASP A 83 5.15 17.97 -11.89
C ASP A 83 5.78 17.72 -13.27
N PRO A 84 5.92 16.44 -13.72
CA PRO A 84 6.50 16.14 -15.03
C PRO A 84 5.63 16.63 -16.20
N GLU A 85 4.34 16.88 -15.98
CA GLU A 85 3.43 17.42 -17.00
C GLU A 85 3.46 18.96 -17.05
N ARG A 86 3.97 19.61 -16.00
CA ARG A 86 4.00 21.07 -15.84
C ARG A 86 5.36 21.55 -15.30
N PRO A 87 6.43 21.58 -16.11
CA PRO A 87 7.77 21.96 -15.67
C PRO A 87 7.81 23.30 -14.92
N GLY A 88 8.45 23.31 -13.75
CA GLY A 88 8.49 24.47 -12.85
C GLY A 88 7.27 24.62 -11.94
N GLN A 89 6.33 23.69 -11.96
CA GLN A 89 5.24 23.57 -10.98
C GLN A 89 5.45 22.30 -10.13
N GLU A 90 4.96 22.33 -8.90
CA GLU A 90 4.89 21.17 -8.01
C GLU A 90 3.48 20.54 -8.07
N LYS A 91 3.40 19.24 -7.79
CA LYS A 91 2.15 18.54 -7.49
C LYS A 91 2.24 17.81 -6.16
N THR A 92 1.15 17.82 -5.40
CA THR A 92 1.05 17.08 -4.14
C THR A 92 0.63 15.64 -4.41
N VAL A 93 1.45 14.67 -4.00
CA VAL A 93 1.18 13.24 -4.16
C VAL A 93 1.01 12.57 -2.79
N LEU A 94 0.10 11.59 -2.70
CA LEU A 94 0.03 10.67 -1.56
C LEU A 94 1.24 9.74 -1.62
N ILE A 95 1.99 9.61 -0.53
CA ILE A 95 3.17 8.72 -0.43
C ILE A 95 2.94 7.55 0.51
N ARG A 96 2.05 7.71 1.49
CA ARG A 96 1.76 6.72 2.54
C ARG A 96 0.37 6.92 3.11
N GLN A 97 -0.31 5.82 3.43
CA GLN A 97 -1.56 5.79 4.19
C GLN A 97 -1.44 4.78 5.32
N ASP A 98 -1.80 5.18 6.54
CA ASP A 98 -1.87 4.34 7.73
C ASP A 98 -3.35 4.13 8.07
N ILE A 99 -3.73 2.94 8.51
CA ILE A 99 -5.11 2.52 8.77
C ILE A 99 -5.17 1.69 10.06
N ASP A 100 -5.95 2.17 11.03
CA ASP A 100 -6.56 1.37 12.09
C ASP A 100 -7.81 0.67 11.53
N LEU A 101 -7.86 -0.66 11.59
CA LEU A 101 -9.01 -1.48 11.19
C LEU A 101 -9.85 -1.95 12.39
N THR A 102 -9.23 -2.09 13.56
CA THR A 102 -9.87 -2.61 14.78
C THR A 102 -10.49 -1.52 15.66
N TRP A 103 -10.07 -0.27 15.45
CA TRP A 103 -10.44 0.95 16.17
C TRP A 103 -9.98 0.93 17.64
N ASP A 104 -8.79 0.37 17.90
CA ASP A 104 -8.15 0.32 19.22
C ASP A 104 -7.10 1.44 19.44
N GLY A 105 -6.76 2.21 18.40
CA GLY A 105 -5.77 3.28 18.41
C GLY A 105 -4.36 2.87 17.99
N LYS A 106 -4.14 1.60 17.61
CA LYS A 106 -2.96 1.15 16.85
C LYS A 106 -3.15 1.42 15.35
N ILE A 107 -2.19 0.98 14.54
CA ILE A 107 -2.30 0.95 13.08
C ILE A 107 -2.09 -0.50 12.67
N ASP A 108 -3.01 -1.02 11.86
CA ASP A 108 -3.00 -2.40 11.40
C ASP A 108 -2.44 -2.52 9.96
N ILE A 109 -2.57 -1.47 9.15
CA ILE A 109 -2.01 -1.42 7.79
C ILE A 109 -1.24 -0.12 7.55
N TRP A 110 -0.02 -0.26 7.01
CA TRP A 110 0.73 0.80 6.35
C TRP A 110 0.81 0.52 4.84
N ARG A 111 0.26 1.42 4.01
CA ARG A 111 0.29 1.32 2.54
C ARG A 111 1.14 2.43 1.93
N TYR A 112 2.05 2.08 1.04
CA TYR A 112 3.04 2.97 0.43
C TYR A 112 2.80 3.12 -1.07
N PHE A 113 3.02 4.34 -1.56
CA PHE A 113 2.67 4.73 -2.92
C PHE A 113 3.85 5.41 -3.63
N THR A 114 4.10 4.97 -4.86
CA THR A 114 4.93 5.69 -5.83
C THR A 114 4.41 7.13 -6.03
N PRO A 115 5.24 8.08 -6.50
CA PRO A 115 4.79 9.40 -6.94
C PRO A 115 3.79 9.41 -8.12
N GLY A 116 3.47 8.24 -8.69
CA GLY A 116 2.38 8.04 -9.65
C GLY A 116 1.03 7.70 -9.00
N GLY A 117 0.95 7.59 -7.67
CA GLY A 117 -0.25 7.16 -6.94
C GLY A 117 -0.50 5.64 -6.98
N VAL A 118 0.45 4.86 -7.48
CA VAL A 118 0.38 3.40 -7.57
C VAL A 118 1.03 2.78 -6.33
N VAL A 119 0.39 1.79 -5.72
CA VAL A 119 0.91 1.06 -4.55
C VAL A 119 2.19 0.31 -4.91
N GLU A 120 3.20 0.40 -4.05
CA GLU A 120 4.50 -0.28 -4.17
C GLU A 120 4.79 -1.23 -2.99
N ARG A 121 4.30 -0.93 -1.79
CA ARG A 121 4.42 -1.78 -0.60
C ARG A 121 3.17 -1.68 0.28
N GLU A 122 2.83 -2.76 0.96
CA GLU A 122 2.00 -2.74 2.16
C GLU A 122 2.71 -3.49 3.29
N GLU A 123 2.50 -3.07 4.52
CA GLU A 123 2.92 -3.74 5.75
C GLU A 123 1.67 -3.90 6.62
N TRP A 124 1.46 -5.09 7.16
CA TRP A 124 0.26 -5.51 7.86
C TRP A 124 0.62 -6.13 9.20
N ASP A 125 -0.06 -5.68 10.24
CA ASP A 125 -0.37 -6.48 11.42
C ASP A 125 -1.65 -7.27 11.10
N THR A 126 -1.61 -8.60 11.16
CA THR A 126 -2.76 -9.46 10.81
C THR A 126 -3.33 -10.29 11.96
N ASP A 127 -2.72 -10.25 13.15
CA ASP A 127 -3.28 -10.82 14.40
C ASP A 127 -3.59 -9.77 15.48
N TYR A 128 -3.22 -8.51 15.22
CA TYR A 128 -3.49 -7.29 15.98
C TYR A 128 -2.71 -7.18 17.30
N ASP A 129 -1.56 -7.85 17.43
CA ASP A 129 -0.69 -7.73 18.61
C ASP A 129 -0.02 -6.34 18.72
N GLY A 130 0.20 -5.64 17.60
CA GLY A 130 0.85 -4.33 17.48
C GLY A 130 2.17 -4.34 16.68
N ASN A 131 2.54 -5.48 16.08
CA ASN A 131 3.74 -5.66 15.25
C ASN A 131 3.36 -6.02 13.80
N VAL A 132 4.23 -5.69 12.84
CA VAL A 132 4.02 -6.09 11.43
C VAL A 132 4.47 -7.53 11.26
N ASP A 133 3.53 -8.43 10.97
CA ASP A 133 3.83 -9.84 10.68
C ASP A 133 3.91 -10.12 9.15
N GLU A 134 3.18 -9.37 8.31
CA GLU A 134 3.17 -9.58 6.85
C GLU A 134 3.50 -8.32 6.03
N THR A 135 4.50 -8.40 5.15
CA THR A 135 4.85 -7.36 4.17
C THR A 135 4.55 -7.82 2.74
N ARG A 136 3.96 -6.93 1.93
CA ARG A 136 3.55 -7.18 0.54
C ARG A 136 4.22 -6.17 -0.40
N PHE A 137 4.71 -6.63 -1.55
CA PHE A 137 5.44 -5.81 -2.52
C PHE A 137 4.77 -5.87 -3.89
N PHE A 138 4.69 -4.71 -4.55
CA PHE A 138 3.92 -4.51 -5.77
C PHE A 138 4.77 -3.81 -6.84
N GLU A 139 4.77 -4.34 -8.07
CA GLU A 139 5.35 -3.69 -9.24
C GLU A 139 4.23 -3.21 -10.16
N GLY A 140 4.17 -1.90 -10.43
CA GLY A 140 3.09 -1.31 -11.22
C GLY A 140 1.68 -1.55 -10.65
N GLY A 141 1.57 -1.76 -9.33
CA GLY A 141 0.32 -2.10 -8.64
C GLY A 141 -0.07 -3.58 -8.71
N VAL A 142 0.77 -4.44 -9.29
CA VAL A 142 0.57 -5.90 -9.31
C VAL A 142 1.43 -6.54 -8.23
N LEU A 143 0.84 -7.39 -7.40
CA LEU A 143 1.56 -8.13 -6.36
C LEU A 143 2.65 -9.01 -6.99
N VAL A 144 3.89 -8.87 -6.51
CA VAL A 144 5.07 -9.66 -6.93
C VAL A 144 5.71 -10.47 -5.80
N ARG A 145 5.57 -10.05 -4.55
CA ARG A 145 6.10 -10.78 -3.39
C ARG A 145 5.25 -10.55 -2.14
N THR A 146 5.09 -11.57 -1.30
CA THR A 146 4.77 -11.39 0.13
C THR A 146 5.84 -12.06 0.99
N GLU A 147 6.13 -11.45 2.13
CA GLU A 147 7.07 -11.90 3.15
C GLU A 147 6.29 -11.91 4.47
N ARG A 148 6.30 -13.03 5.20
CA ARG A 148 5.57 -13.18 6.45
C ARG A 148 6.44 -13.82 7.53
N ASP A 149 6.62 -13.08 8.62
CA ASP A 149 7.12 -13.55 9.90
C ASP A 149 5.92 -14.15 10.69
N ARG A 150 6.13 -15.26 11.39
CA ARG A 150 5.15 -15.99 12.20
C ARG A 150 5.64 -16.23 13.63
N ASN A 151 6.84 -15.75 13.95
CA ASN A 151 7.52 -15.99 15.23
C ASN A 151 7.97 -14.67 15.92
N ASN A 152 7.93 -13.56 15.17
CA ASN A 152 8.26 -12.18 15.53
C ASN A 152 9.75 -11.96 15.89
N ASP A 153 10.68 -12.70 15.29
CA ASP A 153 12.14 -12.46 15.39
C ASP A 153 12.69 -11.42 14.39
N GLY A 154 11.88 -11.00 13.41
CA GLY A 154 12.25 -10.07 12.35
C GLY A 154 12.71 -10.73 11.05
N ARG A 155 12.47 -12.05 10.87
CA ARG A 155 12.79 -12.81 9.65
C ARG A 155 11.52 -13.45 9.08
N PRO A 156 11.26 -13.30 7.76
CA PRO A 156 10.11 -13.96 7.15
C PRO A 156 10.25 -15.49 7.11
N ASP A 157 9.53 -16.23 7.96
CA ASP A 157 9.43 -17.69 7.84
C ASP A 157 8.73 -18.14 6.54
N VAL A 158 8.06 -17.24 5.81
CA VAL A 158 7.46 -17.53 4.50
C VAL A 158 7.72 -16.39 3.52
N ILE A 159 8.22 -16.73 2.33
CA ILE A 159 8.29 -15.81 1.19
C ILE A 159 7.52 -16.40 0.01
N ARG A 160 6.49 -15.70 -0.49
CA ARG A 160 5.76 -16.07 -1.71
C ARG A 160 6.14 -15.12 -2.85
N TYR A 161 6.38 -15.67 -4.03
CA TYR A 161 6.73 -14.94 -5.25
C TYR A 161 5.63 -15.10 -6.30
N TYR A 162 5.26 -14.00 -6.94
CA TYR A 162 4.11 -13.88 -7.83
C TYR A 162 4.52 -13.27 -9.17
N LYS A 163 3.93 -13.80 -10.24
CA LYS A 163 4.14 -13.37 -11.61
C LYS A 163 2.82 -12.99 -12.23
N LYS A 164 2.67 -11.71 -12.55
CA LYS A 164 1.39 -11.13 -13.00
C LYS A 164 0.24 -11.41 -12.00
N GLY A 165 0.53 -11.38 -10.70
CA GLY A 165 -0.44 -11.64 -9.62
C GLY A 165 -0.82 -13.12 -9.42
N VAL A 166 -0.12 -14.07 -10.05
CA VAL A 166 -0.29 -15.52 -9.81
C VAL A 166 0.97 -16.06 -9.14
N ILE A 167 0.83 -16.83 -8.07
CA ILE A 167 1.97 -17.43 -7.37
C ILE A 167 2.77 -18.35 -8.32
N GLU A 168 4.10 -18.28 -8.29
CA GLU A 168 4.98 -19.22 -9.03
C GLU A 168 5.95 -19.97 -8.12
N ARG A 169 6.32 -19.38 -6.97
CA ARG A 169 7.16 -20.01 -5.94
C ARG A 169 6.71 -19.60 -4.54
N LYS A 170 6.79 -20.51 -3.57
CA LYS A 170 6.80 -20.21 -2.14
C LYS A 170 8.05 -20.85 -1.53
N GLU A 171 8.68 -20.12 -0.63
CA GLU A 171 9.82 -20.53 0.17
C GLU A 171 9.38 -20.45 1.63
N SER A 172 9.85 -21.36 2.47
CA SER A 172 9.52 -21.38 3.90
C SER A 172 10.68 -21.90 4.72
N ASP A 173 10.87 -21.25 5.86
CA ASP A 173 11.45 -21.84 7.05
C ASP A 173 10.32 -22.62 7.77
N THR A 174 10.61 -23.83 8.26
CA THR A 174 9.67 -24.60 9.09
C THR A 174 10.25 -24.98 10.46
N ASN A 175 11.48 -24.59 10.79
CA ASN A 175 12.16 -24.88 12.05
C ASN A 175 12.49 -23.62 12.90
N GLY A 176 12.54 -22.43 12.29
CA GLY A 176 12.86 -21.15 12.91
C GLY A 176 14.36 -20.86 13.06
N ASP A 177 15.23 -21.44 12.22
CA ASP A 177 16.69 -21.20 12.25
C ASP A 177 17.15 -20.03 11.37
N GLY A 178 16.25 -19.47 10.56
CA GLY A 178 16.50 -18.35 9.67
C GLY A 178 16.94 -18.76 8.25
N LYS A 179 16.84 -20.06 7.90
CA LYS A 179 17.02 -20.59 6.55
C LYS A 179 15.71 -21.11 5.97
N VAL A 180 15.60 -21.07 4.64
CA VAL A 180 14.56 -21.82 3.93
C VAL A 180 14.93 -23.30 3.96
N ASP A 181 14.02 -24.15 4.45
CA ASP A 181 14.11 -25.62 4.39
C ASP A 181 13.15 -26.23 3.35
N ARG A 182 12.16 -25.44 2.88
CA ARG A 182 11.07 -25.93 2.04
C ARG A 182 10.72 -24.97 0.92
N TRP A 183 10.66 -25.53 -0.29
CA TRP A 183 10.32 -24.82 -1.52
C TRP A 183 9.11 -25.44 -2.20
N GLU A 184 8.17 -24.63 -2.65
CA GLU A 184 7.01 -25.04 -3.44
C GLU A 184 7.00 -24.26 -4.77
N TYR A 185 6.80 -24.94 -5.88
CA TYR A 185 6.70 -24.31 -7.21
C TYR A 185 5.32 -24.58 -7.81
N PHE A 186 4.77 -23.60 -8.51
CA PHE A 186 3.37 -23.62 -8.95
C PHE A 186 3.24 -23.43 -10.47
N ALA A 187 2.49 -24.33 -11.11
CA ALA A 187 2.03 -24.21 -12.49
C ALA A 187 0.71 -23.41 -12.49
N GLY A 188 0.82 -22.08 -12.39
CA GLY A 188 -0.34 -21.22 -12.18
C GLY A 188 -0.83 -21.31 -10.74
N ARG A 189 -2.05 -21.82 -10.51
CA ARG A 189 -2.60 -22.03 -9.14
C ARG A 189 -2.52 -23.49 -8.64
N VAL A 190 -1.81 -24.35 -9.37
CA VAL A 190 -1.63 -25.76 -9.02
C VAL A 190 -0.18 -25.99 -8.59
N LEU A 191 0.03 -26.69 -7.48
CA LEU A 191 1.36 -27.11 -7.03
C LEU A 191 1.96 -28.09 -8.05
N ASP A 192 3.16 -27.80 -8.57
CA ASP A 192 3.91 -28.64 -9.52
C ASP A 192 4.90 -29.56 -8.80
N ARG A 193 5.64 -29.01 -7.84
CA ARG A 193 6.67 -29.75 -7.08
C ARG A 193 6.97 -29.09 -5.74
N VAL A 194 7.43 -29.92 -4.80
CA VAL A 194 7.97 -29.51 -3.50
C VAL A 194 9.42 -29.96 -3.41
N GLY A 195 10.31 -29.06 -2.99
CA GLY A 195 11.67 -29.36 -2.55
C GLY A 195 11.75 -29.29 -1.02
N ILE A 196 12.39 -30.27 -0.40
CA ILE A 196 12.67 -30.33 1.05
C ILE A 196 14.17 -30.55 1.26
N ASP A 197 14.79 -29.68 2.05
CA ASP A 197 16.04 -29.88 2.82
C ASP A 197 15.67 -30.52 4.18
N LYS A 198 16.43 -31.52 4.65
CA LYS A 198 16.13 -32.27 5.89
C LYS A 198 17.25 -32.28 6.93
N ASP A 199 18.48 -31.94 6.55
CA ASP A 199 19.58 -31.74 7.50
C ASP A 199 19.87 -30.26 7.78
N HIS A 200 19.15 -29.38 7.09
CA HIS A 200 19.17 -27.93 7.19
C HIS A 200 20.55 -27.33 6.81
N ASP A 201 21.28 -27.92 5.87
CA ASP A 201 22.53 -27.33 5.35
C ASP A 201 22.25 -26.06 4.50
N GLY A 202 21.09 -25.98 3.86
CA GLY A 202 20.69 -24.96 2.88
C GLY A 202 20.45 -25.51 1.46
N THR A 203 20.52 -26.84 1.26
CA THR A 203 20.45 -27.53 -0.03
C THR A 203 19.27 -28.50 -0.07
N VAL A 204 18.54 -28.55 -1.20
CA VAL A 204 17.38 -29.44 -1.33
C VAL A 204 17.78 -30.91 -1.49
N ASP A 205 17.71 -31.66 -0.40
CA ASP A 205 17.82 -33.14 -0.35
C ASP A 205 16.91 -33.87 -1.35
N SER A 206 15.64 -33.43 -1.44
CA SER A 206 14.61 -34.22 -2.09
C SER A 206 13.53 -33.40 -2.77
N TRP A 207 13.17 -33.82 -3.98
CA TRP A 207 12.11 -33.23 -4.79
C TRP A 207 10.97 -34.23 -4.98
N ALA A 208 9.77 -33.85 -4.54
CA ALA A 208 8.54 -34.55 -4.87
C ALA A 208 7.80 -33.76 -5.96
N LYS A 209 7.46 -34.41 -7.08
CA LYS A 209 6.49 -33.86 -8.04
C LYS A 209 5.08 -34.13 -7.54
N ASN A 210 4.18 -33.20 -7.82
CA ASN A 210 2.76 -33.39 -7.59
C ASN A 210 2.12 -34.02 -8.84
N ASP A 211 2.23 -35.34 -8.97
CA ASP A 211 1.62 -36.09 -10.07
C ASP A 211 0.07 -36.10 -10.00
N ALA A 212 -0.53 -35.53 -8.94
CA ALA A 212 -1.97 -35.42 -8.77
C ALA A 212 -2.56 -34.25 -9.57
N ALA A 213 -3.11 -34.56 -10.74
CA ALA A 213 -3.92 -33.62 -11.51
C ALA A 213 -5.18 -33.20 -10.75
N GLY A 214 -5.16 -32.03 -10.11
CA GLY A 214 -6.37 -31.34 -9.64
C GLY A 214 -6.50 -31.06 -8.14
N ALA A 215 -5.45 -31.17 -7.33
CA ALA A 215 -5.46 -30.58 -5.99
C ALA A 215 -5.18 -29.05 -6.08
N PRO A 216 -6.12 -28.16 -5.73
CA PRO A 216 -5.85 -26.73 -5.66
C PRO A 216 -4.92 -26.43 -4.48
N ALA A 217 -4.02 -25.45 -4.63
CA ALA A 217 -3.35 -24.89 -3.47
C ALA A 217 -4.39 -24.20 -2.56
N ALA A 218 -4.26 -24.38 -1.24
CA ALA A 218 -4.99 -23.55 -0.28
C ALA A 218 -4.52 -22.09 -0.38
N GLU A 219 -5.45 -21.15 -0.20
CA GLU A 219 -5.21 -19.70 -0.28
C GLU A 219 -4.38 -19.19 0.91
#